data_AF-A0A1J8QSS8-F1
#
_entry.id   AF-A0A1J8QSS8-F1
#
_cell.length_a   1.000
_cell.length_b   1.000
_cell.length_c   1.000
_cell.angle_alpha   90.00
_cell.angle_beta   90.00
_cell.angle_gamma   90.00
#
_symmetry.space_group_name_H-M   'P 1'
#
loop_
_entity.id
_entity.type
_entity.pdbx_description
1 polymer ?
#
loop_
_entity_poly.entity_id
_entity_poly.type
_entity_poly.pdbx_seq_one_letter_code
_entity_poly.pdbx_strand_id
1 'polypeptide(L)'
;MSDLLDEYEQKTGISVPIHVDGASGAFVAPFAHPKLLWDFKLPRVVSINTSGHKFGLAYVGVGWVIWRDKEHLPKDLIFELHYLGSVEYSFSLNFSRPAAPIIAQYFNFV
;
A
#
# COMPACT_ATOMS: atom_id res chain seq x y z
N MET A 1 -11.85 -15.30 -2.47
CA MET A 1 -10.80 -15.44 -1.44
C MET A 1 -11.24 -14.83 -0.12
N SER A 2 -11.68 -13.56 -0.08
CA SER A 2 -12.21 -12.95 1.16
C SER A 2 -13.27 -13.83 1.83
N ASP A 3 -14.30 -14.24 1.07
CA ASP A 3 -15.39 -15.08 1.58
C ASP A 3 -14.92 -16.43 2.15
N LEU A 4 -13.89 -17.03 1.53
CA LEU A 4 -13.31 -18.29 2.03
C LEU A 4 -12.58 -18.10 3.36
N LEU A 5 -11.95 -16.93 3.56
CA LEU A 5 -11.34 -16.58 4.83
C LEU A 5 -12.40 -16.23 5.88
N ASP A 6 -13.54 -15.67 5.48
CA ASP A 6 -14.70 -15.49 6.37
C ASP A 6 -15.24 -16.83 6.87
N GLU A 7 -15.41 -17.81 5.97
CA GLU A 7 -15.80 -19.16 6.36
C GLU A 7 -14.75 -19.85 7.24
N TYR A 8 -13.46 -19.64 6.97
CA TYR A 8 -12.37 -20.20 7.77
C TYR A 8 -12.37 -19.63 9.20
N GLU A 9 -12.52 -18.31 9.34
CA GLU A 9 -12.60 -17.65 10.64
C GLU A 9 -13.84 -18.10 11.42
N GLN A 10 -14.99 -18.27 10.76
CA GLN A 10 -16.19 -18.83 11.40
C GLN A 10 -15.97 -20.24 11.95
N LYS A 11 -15.20 -21.09 11.25
CA LYS A 11 -14.92 -22.47 11.64
C LYS A 11 -13.86 -22.60 12.73
N THR A 12 -12.91 -21.66 12.79
CA THR A 12 -11.68 -21.81 13.59
C THR A 12 -11.46 -20.73 14.65
N GLY A 13 -12.14 -19.60 14.53
CA GLY A 13 -11.88 -18.37 15.30
C GLY A 13 -10.60 -17.64 14.88
N ILE A 14 -9.89 -18.09 13.85
CA ILE A 14 -8.62 -17.50 13.40
C ILE A 14 -8.91 -16.49 12.28
N SER A 15 -8.61 -15.22 12.55
CA SER A 15 -8.69 -14.17 11.54
C SER A 15 -7.40 -14.08 10.72
N VAL A 16 -7.54 -14.08 9.39
CA VAL A 16 -6.42 -13.96 8.46
C VAL A 16 -6.62 -12.72 7.57
N PRO A 17 -5.70 -11.75 7.59
CA PRO A 17 -5.78 -10.57 6.74
C PRO A 17 -5.25 -10.84 5.33
N ILE A 18 -5.58 -9.95 4.39
CA ILE A 18 -5.14 -9.98 2.99
C ILE A 18 -4.23 -8.78 2.72
N HIS A 19 -3.05 -9.06 2.17
CA HIS A 19 -2.27 -8.11 1.40
C HIS A 19 -2.58 -8.31 -0.09
N VAL A 20 -2.86 -7.23 -0.82
CA VAL A 20 -3.03 -7.29 -2.28
C VAL A 20 -1.75 -6.85 -2.97
N ASP A 21 -1.16 -7.78 -3.73
CA ASP A 21 -0.11 -7.42 -4.68
C ASP A 21 -0.71 -6.78 -5.93
N GLY A 22 -0.82 -5.45 -5.87
CA GLY A 22 -1.33 -4.60 -6.93
C GLY A 22 -0.23 -3.99 -7.80
N ALA A 23 0.99 -4.58 -7.83
CA ALA A 23 2.16 -3.96 -8.46
C ALA A 23 1.87 -3.33 -9.83
N SER A 24 1.15 -4.04 -10.70
CA SER A 24 0.65 -3.51 -11.97
C SER A 24 -0.82 -3.11 -11.90
N GLY A 25 -1.66 -3.99 -11.34
CA GLY A 25 -3.12 -3.87 -11.45
C GLY A 25 -3.74 -2.72 -10.67
N ALA A 26 -3.09 -2.22 -9.61
CA ALA A 26 -3.66 -1.16 -8.78
C ALA A 26 -3.66 0.23 -9.44
N PHE A 27 -2.88 0.44 -10.50
CA PHE A 27 -3.00 1.62 -11.38
C PHE A 27 -3.85 1.37 -12.64
N VAL A 28 -4.47 0.19 -12.78
CA VAL A 28 -5.33 -0.16 -13.92
C VAL A 28 -6.77 -0.35 -13.49
N ALA A 29 -7.00 -1.20 -12.49
CA ALA A 29 -8.33 -1.61 -12.05
C ALA A 29 -9.24 -0.43 -11.64
N PRO A 30 -8.77 0.61 -10.92
CA PRO A 30 -9.60 1.77 -10.59
C PRO A 30 -10.19 2.49 -11.80
N PHE A 31 -9.47 2.50 -12.93
CA PHE A 31 -9.83 3.27 -14.11
C PHE A 31 -10.54 2.43 -15.17
N ALA A 32 -10.01 1.22 -15.44
CA ALA A 32 -10.55 0.31 -16.46
C ALA A 32 -11.71 -0.55 -15.94
N HIS A 33 -11.73 -0.87 -14.64
CA HIS A 33 -12.71 -1.77 -14.03
C HIS A 33 -13.21 -1.25 -12.66
N PRO A 34 -13.81 -0.04 -12.59
CA PRO A 34 -14.13 0.63 -11.31
C PRO A 34 -15.14 -0.12 -10.43
N LYS A 35 -15.89 -1.07 -11.01
CA LYS A 35 -16.86 -1.93 -10.31
C LYS A 35 -16.24 -3.19 -9.70
N LEU A 36 -14.99 -3.51 -10.03
CA LEU A 36 -14.30 -4.66 -9.46
C LEU A 36 -14.01 -4.40 -7.97
N LEU A 37 -14.43 -5.32 -7.11
CA LEU A 37 -14.10 -5.28 -5.69
C LEU A 37 -12.76 -5.99 -5.47
N TRP A 38 -11.72 -5.21 -5.19
CA TRP A 38 -10.37 -5.73 -5.00
C TRP A 38 -9.56 -4.94 -3.96
N ASP A 39 -9.99 -3.71 -3.64
CA ASP A 39 -9.28 -2.75 -2.80
C ASP A 39 -9.77 -2.78 -1.33
N PHE A 40 -9.53 -1.70 -0.59
CA PHE A 40 -9.96 -1.55 0.81
C PHE A 40 -11.48 -1.60 1.04
N LYS A 41 -12.32 -1.66 -0.01
CA LYS A 41 -13.75 -1.99 0.13
C LYS A 41 -13.96 -3.40 0.69
N LEU A 42 -13.01 -4.33 0.49
CA LEU A 42 -13.03 -5.65 1.10
C LEU A 42 -12.41 -5.60 2.50
N PRO A 43 -13.16 -5.84 3.61
CA PRO A 43 -12.66 -5.62 4.98
C PRO A 43 -11.35 -6.33 5.29
N ARG A 44 -11.15 -7.53 4.75
CA ARG A 44 -9.93 -8.31 4.94
C ARG A 44 -8.69 -7.72 4.28
N VAL A 45 -8.82 -6.81 3.32
CA VAL A 45 -7.67 -6.16 2.68
C VAL A 45 -7.11 -5.12 3.63
N VAL A 46 -5.92 -5.38 4.17
CA VAL A 46 -5.28 -4.51 5.19
C VAL A 46 -4.09 -3.73 4.65
N SER A 47 -3.52 -4.17 3.54
CA SER A 47 -2.48 -3.44 2.84
C SER A 47 -2.48 -3.75 1.34
N ILE A 48 -2.06 -2.78 0.53
CA ILE A 48 -1.98 -2.89 -0.92
C ILE A 48 -0.65 -2.26 -1.35
N ASN A 49 0.10 -2.94 -2.20
CA ASN A 49 1.26 -2.34 -2.87
C ASN A 49 0.95 -2.02 -4.35
N THR A 50 1.66 -1.04 -4.90
CA THR A 50 1.66 -0.78 -6.34
C THR A 50 2.98 -0.19 -6.81
N SER A 51 3.37 -0.46 -8.06
CA SER A 51 4.57 0.08 -8.68
C SER A 51 4.21 1.29 -9.54
N GLY A 52 4.58 2.49 -9.08
CA GLY A 52 4.37 3.73 -9.84
C GLY A 52 5.09 3.70 -11.20
N HIS A 53 6.25 3.06 -11.25
CA HIS A 53 7.02 2.87 -12.49
C HIS A 53 6.49 1.78 -13.43
N LYS A 54 5.32 1.21 -13.16
CA LYS A 54 4.60 0.33 -14.10
C LYS A 54 3.47 1.12 -14.76
N PHE A 55 2.23 0.84 -14.39
CA PHE A 55 1.06 1.54 -14.94
C PHE A 55 0.75 2.86 -14.22
N GLY A 56 1.53 3.24 -13.21
CA GLY A 56 1.44 4.58 -12.59
C GLY A 56 2.11 5.69 -13.39
N LEU A 57 2.67 5.35 -14.57
CA LEU A 57 3.26 6.27 -15.56
C LEU A 57 4.48 7.06 -15.07
N ALA A 58 5.07 6.72 -13.93
CA ALA A 58 6.33 7.32 -13.50
C ALA A 58 7.55 6.59 -14.10
N TYR A 59 8.71 7.25 -14.08
CA TYR A 59 9.98 6.58 -14.40
C TYR A 59 10.39 5.59 -13.30
N VAL A 60 11.30 4.67 -13.65
CA VAL A 60 11.87 3.66 -12.74
C VAL A 60 12.36 4.30 -11.44
N GLY A 61 12.04 3.67 -10.30
CA GLY A 61 12.51 4.11 -8.98
C GLY A 61 11.42 4.57 -7.99
N VAL A 62 10.14 4.37 -8.31
CA VAL A 62 9.02 4.68 -7.39
C VAL A 62 8.02 3.52 -7.25
N GLY A 63 7.61 3.26 -6.01
CA GLY A 63 6.58 2.30 -5.62
C GLY A 63 5.89 2.77 -4.35
N TRP A 64 4.70 2.24 -4.11
CA TRP A 64 3.84 2.63 -3.01
C TRP A 64 3.33 1.39 -2.27
N VAL A 65 3.18 1.53 -0.97
CA VAL A 65 2.44 0.60 -0.13
C VAL A 65 1.58 1.41 0.80
N ILE A 66 0.31 1.04 0.90
CA ILE A 66 -0.68 1.71 1.73
C ILE A 66 -1.26 0.66 2.68
N TRP A 67 -1.38 1.02 3.96
CA TRP A 67 -2.11 0.26 4.96
C TRP A 67 -3.51 0.84 5.12
N ARG A 68 -4.48 -0.02 5.46
CA ARG A 68 -5.86 0.38 5.74
C ARG A 68 -5.92 1.40 6.88
N ASP A 69 -5.20 1.12 7.96
CA ASP A 69 -5.16 1.93 9.18
C ASP A 69 -3.88 1.62 9.98
N LYS A 70 -3.71 2.30 11.12
CA LYS A 70 -2.53 2.22 11.97
C LYS A 70 -2.40 0.89 12.72
N GLU A 71 -3.49 0.14 12.91
CA GLU A 71 -3.45 -1.13 13.67
C GLU A 71 -2.70 -2.21 12.89
N HIS A 72 -2.64 -2.07 11.56
CA HIS A 72 -1.97 -2.99 10.65
C HIS A 72 -0.51 -2.64 10.36
N LEU A 73 0.02 -1.56 10.94
CA LEU A 73 1.43 -1.20 10.89
C LEU A 73 2.00 -1.11 12.32
N PRO A 74 2.65 -2.18 12.81
CA PRO A 74 3.22 -2.21 14.16
C PRO A 74 4.14 -1.02 14.42
N LYS A 75 3.90 -0.30 15.52
CA LYS A 75 4.67 0.90 15.88
C LYS A 75 6.17 0.64 16.03
N ASP A 76 6.54 -0.55 16.50
CA ASP A 76 7.93 -0.94 16.71
C ASP A 76 8.73 -1.08 15.39
N LEU A 77 8.04 -1.07 14.24
CA LEU A 77 8.67 -1.04 12.93
C LEU A 77 8.89 0.38 12.40
N ILE A 78 8.29 1.39 13.03
CA ILE A 78 8.35 2.78 12.60
C ILE A 78 9.50 3.47 13.33
N PHE A 79 10.42 4.06 12.57
CA PHE A 79 11.50 4.87 13.11
C PHE A 79 11.05 6.31 13.26
N GLU A 80 11.13 6.84 14.46
CA GLU A 80 10.95 8.25 14.78
C GLU A 80 12.28 9.01 14.66
N LEU A 81 12.28 10.08 13.87
CA LEU A 81 13.45 10.91 13.59
C LEU A 81 13.15 12.33 14.04
N HIS A 82 14.09 12.94 14.78
CA HIS A 82 13.99 14.34 15.18
C HIS A 82 14.88 15.19 14.28
N TYR A 83 14.29 16.02 13.42
CA TYR A 83 15.01 16.87 12.47
C TYR A 83 14.41 18.27 12.41
N LEU A 84 15.25 19.30 12.51
CA LEU A 84 14.89 20.73 12.43
C LEU A 84 13.70 21.15 13.32
N GLY A 85 13.55 20.54 14.50
CA GLY A 85 12.45 20.83 15.43
C GLY A 85 11.12 20.15 15.09
N SER A 86 11.09 19.31 14.04
CA SER A 86 9.98 18.45 13.69
C SER A 86 10.27 16.97 13.98
N VAL A 87 9.20 16.20 14.08
CA VAL A 87 9.25 14.73 14.19
C VAL A 87 8.83 14.14 12.85
N GLU A 88 9.70 13.33 12.27
CA GLU A 88 9.45 12.56 11.05
C GLU A 88 9.32 11.08 11.39
N TYR A 89 8.41 10.38 10.70
CA TYR A 89 8.22 8.94 10.85
C TYR A 89 8.60 8.23 9.57
N SER A 90 9.48 7.24 9.65
CA SER A 90 9.89 6.44 8.51
C SER A 90 9.61 4.96 8.71
N PHE A 91 9.11 4.33 7.66
CA PHE A 91 8.99 2.89 7.53
C PHE A 91 9.49 2.48 6.15
N SER A 92 10.81 2.31 6.04
CA SER A 92 11.48 1.95 4.79
C SER A 92 12.76 1.19 5.05
N LEU A 93 13.15 0.32 4.11
CA LEU A 93 14.46 -0.34 4.13
C LEU A 93 15.58 0.58 3.64
N ASN A 94 15.25 1.54 2.77
CA ASN A 94 16.19 2.51 2.22
C ASN A 94 16.25 3.77 3.08
N PHE A 95 17.40 4.46 3.04
CA PHE A 95 17.58 5.79 3.63
C PHE A 95 17.71 6.84 2.51
N SER A 96 18.90 7.43 2.32
CA SER A 96 19.17 8.40 1.26
C SER A 96 18.86 7.86 -0.13
N ARG A 97 18.03 8.57 -0.89
CA ARG A 97 17.60 8.21 -2.25
C ARG A 97 17.13 9.44 -3.03
N PRO A 98 17.16 9.43 -4.37
CA PRO A 98 16.67 10.54 -5.17
C PRO A 98 15.15 10.71 -5.03
N ALA A 99 14.69 11.96 -4.96
CA ALA A 99 13.26 12.31 -4.93
C ALA A 99 12.63 12.45 -6.33
N ALA A 100 13.43 12.49 -7.40
CA ALA A 100 12.96 12.75 -8.75
C ALA A 100 11.83 11.79 -9.22
N PRO A 101 11.88 10.46 -8.97
CA PRO A 101 10.78 9.57 -9.34
C PRO A 101 9.47 9.85 -8.58
N ILE A 102 9.55 10.35 -7.33
CA ILE A 102 8.38 10.75 -6.54
C ILE A 102 7.77 12.03 -7.13
N ILE A 103 8.61 13.02 -7.47
CA ILE A 103 8.17 14.28 -8.09
C ILE A 103 7.49 14.00 -9.44
N ALA A 104 8.09 13.15 -10.27
CA ALA A 104 7.48 12.73 -11.53
C ALA A 104 6.15 11.99 -11.32
N GLN A 105 6.06 11.13 -10.30
CA GLN A 105 4.81 10.46 -9.97
C GLN A 105 3.72 11.44 -9.55
N TYR A 106 4.07 12.49 -8.79
CA TYR A 106 3.13 13.54 -8.39
C TYR A 106 2.65 14.37 -9.58
N PHE A 107 3.56 14.72 -10.51
CA PHE A 107 3.19 15.39 -11.75
C PHE A 107 2.19 14.58 -12.60
N ASN A 108 2.37 13.25 -12.65
CA ASN A 108 1.45 12.35 -13.36
C ASN A 108 0.22 11.94 -12.56
N PHE A 109 0.12 12.34 -11.29
CA PHE A 109 -0.97 11.90 -10.41
C PHE A 109 -2.26 12.62 -10.82
N VAL A 110 -3.10 11.86 -11.54
CA VAL A 110 -4.45 12.14 -12.07
C VAL A 110 -4.93 13.58 -11.94
#